data_AF-A0A4Q9EPI9-F1
#
_entry.id   AF-A0A4Q9EPI9-F1
#
_cell.length_a   1.000
_cell.length_b   1.000
_cell.length_c   1.000
_cell.angle_alpha   90.00
_cell.angle_beta   90.00
_cell.angle_gamma   90.00
#
_symmetry.space_group_name_H-M   'P 1'
#
loop_
_entity.id
_entity.type
_entity.pdbx_description
1 polymer ?
#
loop_
_entity_poly.entity_id
_entity_poly.type
_entity_poly.pdbx_seq_one_letter_code
_entity_poly.pdbx_strand_id
1 'polypeptide(L)'
;MYDFVIVGGGIIGMSTAMQLIGVYPDARIAVLEKESGPARHQTGHNSGVIHAGVYYTPGSLKAKFCLEGNRATKAFCDETGIRYDTCGKMLVATSALEMERMRALWDRTEANGLERYWLSAEELHEREPNIVGLGGILVPSSGIVSYTEVTVAMAERFRAAGGEIFYNAEVTALQEHAQGVIVSTTQGEYEGSNLITCSGLMADRLVKMLGIDPGFIICPFRGEYFRLAPQHNQIVNHLIYPIPDPAMPFLGVHLTRMIDGSVTVGPNAVLAFKREGYRKCDISLSDTLEILGSSGIRSVMRQNLKSGLDEMKNSLCKSGYLKRVQKYCPSLTKNDLQPYPAGVRAQAVSPDGKLIDDFLFVTTARSIHVCNAPSPAATSAIPIGTHIVSKVQALLAGQTHLGRSLTANIQDKTAFAVP
;
A
#
# COMPACT_ATOMS: atom_id res chain seq x y z
N MET A 1 -15.41 -12.20 25.11
CA MET A 1 -14.01 -11.75 25.10
C MET A 1 -13.22 -12.59 24.12
N TYR A 2 -12.50 -11.92 23.21
CA TYR A 2 -11.54 -12.50 22.27
C TYR A 2 -10.12 -12.38 22.85
N ASP A 3 -9.21 -13.22 22.38
CA ASP A 3 -7.79 -13.08 22.72
C ASP A 3 -7.15 -11.94 21.92
N PHE A 4 -7.56 -11.82 20.65
CA PHE A 4 -7.15 -10.76 19.74
C PHE A 4 -8.34 -10.19 18.99
N VAL A 5 -8.44 -8.86 18.96
CA VAL A 5 -9.32 -8.13 18.03
C VAL A 5 -8.44 -7.39 17.03
N ILE A 6 -8.73 -7.56 15.75
CA ILE A 6 -8.04 -6.88 14.65
C ILE A 6 -9.02 -5.92 13.98
N VAL A 7 -8.62 -4.66 13.80
CA VAL A 7 -9.45 -3.64 13.14
C VAL A 7 -8.92 -3.36 11.74
N GLY A 8 -9.77 -3.54 10.73
CA GLY A 8 -9.46 -3.31 9.31
C GLY A 8 -9.29 -4.61 8.53
N GLY A 9 -10.16 -4.82 7.54
CA GLY A 9 -10.19 -5.93 6.58
C GLY A 9 -9.50 -5.61 5.25
N GLY A 10 -8.54 -4.69 5.26
CA GLY A 10 -7.57 -4.53 4.17
C GLY A 10 -6.48 -5.61 4.20
N ILE A 11 -5.61 -5.62 3.19
CA ILE A 11 -4.60 -6.69 3.02
C ILE A 11 -3.65 -6.85 4.21
N ILE A 12 -3.29 -5.76 4.90
CA ILE A 12 -2.42 -5.82 6.09
C ILE A 12 -3.16 -6.49 7.25
N GLY A 13 -4.43 -6.13 7.49
CA GLY A 13 -5.23 -6.74 8.54
C GLY A 13 -5.49 -8.22 8.29
N MET A 14 -5.85 -8.60 7.06
CA MET A 14 -6.08 -10.00 6.71
C MET A 14 -4.79 -10.84 6.71
N SER A 15 -3.67 -10.29 6.23
CA SER A 15 -2.36 -10.93 6.34
C SER A 15 -1.97 -11.17 7.81
N THR A 16 -2.21 -10.17 8.66
CA THR A 16 -1.96 -10.28 10.10
C THR A 16 -2.85 -11.34 10.74
N ALA A 17 -4.15 -11.34 10.46
CA ALA A 17 -5.11 -12.31 11.00
C ALA A 17 -4.76 -13.75 10.61
N MET A 18 -4.49 -13.99 9.32
CA MET A 18 -4.12 -15.30 8.77
C MET A 18 -2.84 -15.85 9.41
N GLN A 19 -1.83 -15.02 9.65
CA GLN A 19 -0.59 -15.46 10.28
C GLN A 19 -0.73 -15.61 11.80
N LEU A 20 -1.46 -14.70 12.44
CA LEU A 20 -1.66 -14.72 13.89
C LEU A 20 -2.41 -15.97 14.36
N ILE A 21 -3.45 -16.39 13.62
CA ILE A 21 -4.18 -17.62 13.95
C ILE A 21 -3.32 -18.88 13.74
N GLY A 22 -2.40 -18.87 12.77
CA GLY A 22 -1.44 -19.97 12.59
C GLY A 22 -0.45 -20.09 13.75
N VAL A 23 -0.02 -18.95 14.31
CA VAL A 23 0.87 -18.92 15.48
C VAL A 23 0.14 -19.26 16.78
N TYR A 24 -1.12 -18.84 16.93
CA TYR A 24 -1.93 -19.12 18.11
C TYR A 24 -3.23 -19.84 17.71
N PRO A 25 -3.17 -21.15 17.40
CA PRO A 25 -4.34 -21.90 16.90
C PRO A 25 -5.47 -22.02 17.93
N ASP A 26 -5.16 -21.92 19.22
CA ASP A 26 -6.15 -21.97 20.30
C ASP A 26 -6.78 -20.60 20.62
N ALA A 27 -6.32 -19.52 19.97
CA ALA A 27 -6.79 -18.17 20.24
C ALA A 27 -8.12 -17.87 19.54
N ARG A 28 -9.01 -17.17 20.24
CA ARG A 28 -10.21 -16.58 19.65
C ARG A 28 -9.84 -15.24 19.03
N ILE A 29 -9.94 -15.15 17.70
CA ILE A 29 -9.54 -13.95 16.95
C ILE A 29 -10.74 -13.40 16.19
N ALA A 30 -11.03 -12.12 16.38
CA ALA A 30 -12.03 -11.38 15.61
C ALA A 30 -11.36 -10.34 14.70
N VAL A 31 -11.82 -10.23 13.46
CA VAL A 31 -11.53 -9.10 12.56
C VAL A 31 -12.79 -8.24 12.42
N LEU A 32 -12.67 -6.94 12.66
CA LEU A 32 -13.74 -5.96 12.50
C LEU A 32 -13.45 -5.10 11.26
N GLU A 33 -14.37 -5.12 10.29
CA GLU A 33 -14.29 -4.34 9.05
C GLU A 33 -15.57 -3.53 8.87
N LYS A 34 -15.42 -2.23 8.62
CA LYS A 34 -16.55 -1.30 8.49
C LYS A 34 -17.33 -1.49 7.20
N GLU A 35 -16.69 -2.02 6.16
CA GLU A 35 -17.28 -2.28 4.87
C GLU A 35 -17.97 -3.65 4.82
N SER A 36 -18.80 -3.86 3.81
CA SER A 36 -19.54 -5.12 3.58
C SER A 36 -18.68 -6.30 3.12
N GLY A 37 -17.38 -6.08 2.91
CA GLY A 37 -16.43 -7.10 2.47
C GLY A 37 -14.99 -6.60 2.58
N PRO A 38 -13.99 -7.47 2.33
CA PRO A 38 -12.60 -7.10 2.46
C PRO A 38 -12.14 -6.20 1.31
N ALA A 39 -10.99 -5.56 1.49
CA ALA A 39 -10.26 -4.85 0.43
C ALA A 39 -11.02 -3.70 -0.28
N ARG A 40 -12.06 -3.13 0.33
CA ARG A 40 -12.89 -2.07 -0.31
C ARG A 40 -12.23 -0.69 -0.43
N HIS A 41 -11.08 -0.48 0.21
CA HIS A 41 -10.35 0.79 0.19
C HIS A 41 -9.01 0.70 -0.54
N GLN A 42 -7.89 1.10 0.09
CA GLN A 42 -6.55 1.15 -0.50
C GLN A 42 -6.14 -0.16 -1.22
N THR A 43 -6.55 -1.31 -0.67
CA THR A 43 -6.26 -2.64 -1.24
C THR A 43 -7.00 -2.93 -2.54
N GLY A 44 -8.24 -2.46 -2.71
CA GLY A 44 -8.99 -2.60 -3.97
C GLY A 44 -8.69 -1.49 -4.97
N HIS A 45 -8.13 -0.37 -4.50
CA HIS A 45 -7.86 0.83 -5.28
C HIS A 45 -6.36 1.09 -5.45
N ASN A 46 -5.68 0.17 -6.13
CA ASN A 46 -4.25 0.29 -6.47
C ASN A 46 -3.95 -0.26 -7.87
N SER A 47 -2.68 -0.22 -8.27
CA SER A 47 -2.21 -0.63 -9.59
C SER A 47 -2.00 -2.14 -9.76
N GLY A 48 -2.25 -2.96 -8.72
CA GLY A 48 -2.04 -4.41 -8.76
C GLY A 48 -0.57 -4.85 -8.85
N VAL A 49 0.40 -3.92 -8.82
CA VAL A 49 1.81 -4.22 -9.05
C VAL A 49 2.42 -4.99 -7.88
N ILE A 50 3.07 -6.11 -8.19
CA ILE A 50 4.03 -6.81 -7.33
C ILE A 50 5.39 -6.13 -7.55
N HIS A 51 5.74 -5.22 -6.63
CA HIS A 51 6.93 -4.38 -6.77
C HIS A 51 8.22 -5.17 -6.54
N ALA A 52 9.28 -4.82 -7.27
CA ALA A 52 10.59 -5.46 -7.12
C ALA A 52 11.51 -4.78 -6.09
N GLY A 53 11.28 -3.52 -5.72
CA GLY A 53 12.14 -2.81 -4.75
C GLY A 53 13.02 -1.68 -5.30
N VAL A 54 12.79 -1.24 -6.54
CA VAL A 54 13.72 -0.35 -7.29
C VAL A 54 14.04 0.98 -6.59
N TYR A 55 13.05 1.62 -5.99
CA TYR A 55 13.18 3.02 -5.55
C TYR A 55 13.60 3.19 -4.10
N TYR A 56 13.53 2.13 -3.29
CA TYR A 56 13.58 2.24 -1.84
C TYR A 56 15.01 2.35 -1.33
N THR A 57 15.19 3.13 -0.26
CA THR A 57 16.48 3.32 0.40
C THR A 57 17.05 1.97 0.84
N PRO A 58 18.28 1.61 0.43
CA PRO A 58 18.92 0.37 0.86
C PRO A 58 18.98 0.26 2.39
N GLY A 59 18.75 -0.95 2.89
CA GLY A 59 18.69 -1.23 4.34
C GLY A 59 17.41 -0.82 5.05
N SER A 60 16.49 -0.08 4.41
CA SER A 60 15.18 0.23 5.00
C SER A 60 14.29 -1.01 5.11
N LEU A 61 13.33 -1.00 6.04
CA LEU A 61 12.32 -2.06 6.14
C LEU A 61 11.50 -2.15 4.86
N LYS A 62 11.22 -1.01 4.23
CA LYS A 62 10.55 -0.92 2.94
C LYS A 62 11.27 -1.66 1.82
N ALA A 63 12.59 -1.53 1.72
CA ALA A 63 13.39 -2.27 0.73
C ALA A 63 13.36 -3.77 1.02
N LYS A 64 13.62 -4.15 2.28
CA LYS A 64 13.62 -5.55 2.73
C LYS A 64 12.26 -6.23 2.51
N PHE A 65 11.19 -5.67 3.05
CA PHE A 65 9.85 -6.23 2.93
C PHE A 65 9.31 -6.19 1.51
N CYS A 66 9.78 -5.30 0.64
CA CYS A 66 9.40 -5.35 -0.78
C CYS A 66 9.99 -6.57 -1.48
N LEU A 67 11.27 -6.86 -1.25
CA LEU A 67 11.94 -8.01 -1.85
C LEU A 67 11.35 -9.33 -1.34
N GLU A 68 11.22 -9.45 -0.02
CA GLU A 68 10.57 -10.61 0.62
C GLU A 68 9.11 -10.74 0.18
N GLY A 69 8.38 -9.62 0.15
CA GLY A 69 6.98 -9.56 -0.24
C GLY A 69 6.73 -9.93 -1.70
N ASN A 70 7.64 -9.58 -2.61
CA ASN A 70 7.56 -9.99 -4.01
C ASN A 70 7.52 -11.51 -4.15
N ARG A 71 8.44 -12.20 -3.46
CA ARG A 71 8.54 -13.66 -3.47
C ARG A 71 7.34 -14.29 -2.76
N ALA A 72 7.04 -13.82 -1.55
CA ALA A 72 5.95 -14.37 -0.73
C ALA A 72 4.58 -14.19 -1.40
N THR A 73 4.32 -13.05 -2.05
CA THR A 73 3.05 -12.82 -2.75
C THR A 73 2.88 -13.80 -3.91
N LYS A 74 3.93 -14.05 -4.70
CA LYS A 74 3.88 -15.01 -5.81
C LYS A 74 3.68 -16.43 -5.31
N ALA A 75 4.46 -16.85 -4.31
CA ALA A 75 4.30 -18.15 -3.68
C ALA A 75 2.87 -18.36 -3.13
N PHE A 76 2.32 -17.35 -2.46
CA PHE A 76 0.93 -17.39 -2.00
C PHE A 76 -0.06 -17.53 -3.15
N CYS A 77 0.17 -16.86 -4.28
CA CYS A 77 -0.66 -17.00 -5.47
C CYS A 77 -0.55 -18.40 -6.09
N ASP A 78 0.65 -18.98 -6.16
CA ASP A 78 0.87 -20.35 -6.63
C ASP A 78 0.12 -21.36 -5.75
N GLU A 79 0.19 -21.21 -4.42
CA GLU A 79 -0.51 -22.08 -3.46
C GLU A 79 -2.04 -21.98 -3.53
N THR A 80 -2.57 -20.80 -3.84
CA THR A 80 -4.02 -20.53 -3.83
C THR A 80 -4.65 -20.60 -5.23
N GLY A 81 -3.84 -20.76 -6.28
CA GLY A 81 -4.31 -20.71 -7.66
C GLY A 81 -4.73 -19.32 -8.13
N ILE A 82 -4.33 -18.25 -7.42
CA ILE A 82 -4.62 -16.87 -7.84
C ILE A 82 -3.75 -16.52 -9.03
N ARG A 83 -4.37 -15.96 -10.07
CA ARG A 83 -3.65 -15.54 -11.27
C ARG A 83 -2.76 -14.32 -10.97
N TYR A 84 -1.49 -14.44 -11.31
CA TYR A 84 -0.56 -13.31 -11.42
C TYR A 84 0.25 -13.41 -12.72
N ASP A 85 0.91 -12.33 -13.11
CA ASP A 85 1.79 -12.28 -14.27
C ASP A 85 3.13 -11.61 -13.87
N THR A 86 4.25 -12.29 -14.07
CA THR A 86 5.59 -11.72 -13.86
C THR A 86 6.07 -11.08 -15.16
N CYS A 87 5.44 -9.96 -15.51
CA CYS A 87 5.69 -9.27 -16.76
C CYS A 87 6.90 -8.33 -16.76
N GLY A 88 7.61 -8.22 -15.63
CA GLY A 88 8.70 -7.28 -15.47
C GLY A 88 8.28 -5.80 -15.45
N LYS A 89 9.24 -4.95 -15.10
CA LYS A 89 9.10 -3.50 -15.10
C LYS A 89 10.27 -2.86 -15.83
N MET A 90 9.98 -1.90 -16.69
CA MET A 90 10.96 -1.12 -17.41
C MET A 90 10.91 0.34 -16.95
N LEU A 91 12.05 0.83 -16.45
CA LEU A 91 12.24 2.25 -16.19
C LEU A 91 12.84 2.90 -17.43
N VAL A 92 12.20 3.93 -17.96
CA VAL A 92 12.57 4.54 -19.25
C VAL A 92 13.09 5.96 -19.03
N ALA A 93 14.31 6.20 -19.51
CA ALA A 93 14.89 7.53 -19.57
C ALA A 93 14.63 8.15 -20.95
N THR A 94 14.16 9.39 -20.98
CA THR A 94 13.79 10.10 -22.23
C THR A 94 14.55 11.41 -22.42
N SER A 95 15.49 11.72 -21.52
CA SER A 95 16.37 12.88 -21.60
C SER A 95 17.74 12.58 -20.99
N ALA A 96 18.74 13.41 -21.30
CA ALA A 96 20.09 13.27 -20.74
C ALA A 96 20.09 13.33 -19.21
N LEU A 97 19.28 14.22 -18.62
CA LEU A 97 19.12 14.31 -17.16
C LEU A 97 18.50 13.03 -16.56
N GLU A 98 17.55 12.40 -17.25
CA GLU A 98 17.00 11.12 -16.81
C GLU A 98 17.99 9.98 -16.96
N MET A 99 18.85 9.99 -17.98
CA MET A 99 19.95 9.02 -18.12
C MET A 99 20.96 9.14 -16.97
N GLU A 100 21.28 10.37 -16.53
CA GLU A 100 22.12 10.60 -15.36
C GLU A 100 21.47 10.05 -14.08
N ARG A 101 20.20 10.41 -13.83
CA ARG A 101 19.42 9.91 -12.68
C ARG A 101 19.25 8.39 -12.71
N MET A 102 19.14 7.80 -13.90
CA MET A 102 19.04 6.35 -14.07
C MET A 102 20.28 5.62 -13.57
N ARG A 103 21.49 6.21 -13.69
CA ARG A 103 22.72 5.62 -13.13
C ARG A 103 22.63 5.49 -11.60
N ALA A 104 22.16 6.53 -10.91
CA ALA A 104 21.98 6.45 -9.46
C ALA A 104 20.95 5.37 -9.04
N LEU A 105 19.92 5.14 -9.88
CA LEU A 105 18.96 4.05 -9.66
C LEU A 105 19.56 2.67 -9.94
N TRP A 106 20.46 2.56 -10.92
CA TRP A 106 21.19 1.33 -11.20
C TRP A 106 21.97 0.86 -9.98
N ASP A 107 22.75 1.75 -9.37
CA ASP A 107 23.53 1.44 -8.16
C ASP A 107 22.61 1.08 -6.98
N ARG A 108 21.48 1.79 -6.83
CA ARG A 108 20.48 1.47 -5.80
C ARG A 108 19.86 0.09 -5.99
N THR A 109 19.54 -0.30 -7.23
CA THR A 109 18.96 -1.62 -7.51
C THR A 109 19.94 -2.74 -7.21
N GLU A 110 21.23 -2.51 -7.41
CA GLU A 110 22.29 -3.43 -6.98
C GLU A 110 22.34 -3.57 -5.47
N ALA A 111 22.36 -2.45 -4.75
CA ALA A 111 22.39 -2.44 -3.29
C ALA A 111 21.15 -3.10 -2.65
N ASN A 112 20.02 -3.10 -3.36
CA ASN A 112 18.79 -3.79 -2.96
C ASN A 112 18.77 -5.27 -3.40
N GLY A 113 19.83 -5.79 -4.02
CA GLY A 113 19.96 -7.20 -4.42
C GLY A 113 19.05 -7.59 -5.57
N LEU A 114 18.69 -6.65 -6.45
CA LEU A 114 17.76 -6.90 -7.53
C LEU A 114 18.48 -7.46 -8.76
N GLU A 115 17.86 -8.45 -9.40
CA GLU A 115 18.18 -8.78 -10.79
C GLU A 115 17.72 -7.62 -11.68
N ARG A 116 18.64 -7.10 -12.51
CA ARG A 116 18.35 -5.97 -13.40
C ARG A 116 19.23 -6.00 -14.65
N TYR A 117 18.70 -5.44 -15.73
CA TYR A 117 19.39 -5.32 -17.01
C TYR A 117 19.38 -3.87 -17.48
N TRP A 118 20.54 -3.36 -17.86
CA TRP A 118 20.66 -2.07 -18.50
C TRP A 118 20.29 -2.22 -19.97
N LEU A 119 19.46 -1.32 -20.49
CA LEU A 119 19.01 -1.35 -21.88
C LEU A 119 19.49 -0.09 -22.61
N SER A 120 20.05 -0.29 -23.79
CA SER A 120 20.20 0.75 -24.81
C SER A 120 18.83 1.17 -25.37
N ALA A 121 18.81 2.25 -26.15
CA ALA A 121 17.59 2.69 -26.84
C ALA A 121 17.08 1.65 -27.86
N GLU A 122 17.98 0.91 -28.49
CA GLU A 122 17.65 -0.15 -29.45
C GLU A 122 17.00 -1.35 -28.73
N GLU A 123 17.64 -1.88 -27.69
CA GLU A 123 17.09 -2.99 -26.89
C GLU A 123 15.77 -2.61 -26.19
N LEU A 124 15.62 -1.34 -25.79
CA LEU A 124 14.36 -0.79 -25.30
C LEU A 124 13.27 -0.89 -26.38
N HIS A 125 13.55 -0.42 -27.60
CA HIS A 125 12.59 -0.43 -28.69
C HIS A 125 12.23 -1.85 -29.16
N GLU A 126 13.20 -2.76 -29.22
CA GLU A 126 12.96 -4.17 -29.56
C GLU A 126 11.97 -4.84 -28.60
N ARG A 127 12.06 -4.52 -27.31
CA ARG A 127 11.18 -5.09 -26.26
C ARG A 127 9.84 -4.38 -26.17
N GLU A 128 9.84 -3.08 -26.43
CA GLU A 128 8.67 -2.20 -26.33
C GLU A 128 8.57 -1.29 -27.57
N PRO A 129 8.05 -1.80 -28.70
CA PRO A 129 8.04 -1.04 -29.97
C PRO A 129 7.24 0.27 -29.94
N ASN A 130 6.28 0.37 -29.02
CA ASN A 130 5.46 1.58 -28.85
C ASN A 130 6.07 2.58 -27.85
N ILE A 131 7.25 2.28 -27.30
CA ILE A 131 7.93 3.08 -26.31
C ILE A 131 9.18 3.71 -26.91
N VAL A 132 9.40 4.99 -26.59
CA VAL A 132 10.56 5.77 -27.00
C VAL A 132 11.37 6.20 -25.77
N GLY A 133 12.69 6.14 -25.88
CA GLY A 133 13.60 6.55 -24.83
C GLY A 133 15.07 6.49 -25.28
N LEU A 134 15.95 7.08 -24.48
CA LEU A 134 17.41 7.04 -24.67
C LEU A 134 18.03 5.77 -24.07
N GLY A 135 17.28 5.03 -23.26
CA GLY A 135 17.69 3.79 -22.60
C GLY A 135 16.75 3.46 -21.45
N GLY A 136 17.04 2.36 -20.75
CA GLY A 136 16.22 1.94 -19.62
C GLY A 136 16.87 0.95 -18.67
N ILE A 137 16.14 0.62 -17.59
CA ILE A 137 16.45 -0.48 -16.69
C ILE A 137 15.28 -1.46 -16.71
N LEU A 138 15.53 -2.71 -17.07
CA LEU A 138 14.58 -3.80 -16.94
C LEU A 138 14.78 -4.53 -15.62
N VAL A 139 13.69 -4.72 -14.88
CA VAL A 139 13.64 -5.52 -13.65
C VAL A 139 12.61 -6.64 -13.85
N PRO A 140 13.05 -7.88 -14.13
CA PRO A 140 12.15 -8.96 -14.55
C PRO A 140 11.24 -9.45 -13.41
N SER A 141 11.66 -9.31 -12.15
CA SER A 141 10.92 -9.82 -11.00
C SER A 141 9.64 -9.03 -10.67
N SER A 142 9.40 -7.88 -11.30
CA SER A 142 8.12 -7.19 -11.14
C SER A 142 6.97 -7.95 -11.80
N GLY A 143 5.78 -7.84 -11.22
CA GLY A 143 4.59 -8.51 -11.75
C GLY A 143 3.31 -7.77 -11.40
N ILE A 144 2.18 -8.41 -11.67
CA ILE A 144 0.84 -7.87 -11.44
C ILE A 144 -0.11 -8.96 -10.91
N VAL A 145 -1.02 -8.58 -10.02
CA VAL A 145 -2.00 -9.47 -9.39
C VAL A 145 -3.24 -8.68 -8.94
N SER A 146 -4.34 -9.38 -8.72
CA SER A 146 -5.50 -8.84 -8.00
C SER A 146 -5.26 -8.91 -6.49
N TYR A 147 -4.84 -7.81 -5.86
CA TYR A 147 -4.72 -7.77 -4.39
C TYR A 147 -6.07 -7.92 -3.66
N THR A 148 -7.19 -7.70 -4.36
CA THR A 148 -8.52 -8.02 -3.84
C THR A 148 -8.67 -9.53 -3.69
N GLU A 149 -8.34 -10.32 -4.71
CA GLU A 149 -8.37 -11.78 -4.65
C GLU A 149 -7.39 -12.31 -3.59
N VAL A 150 -6.18 -11.77 -3.52
CA VAL A 150 -5.19 -12.14 -2.48
C VAL A 150 -5.76 -11.92 -1.09
N THR A 151 -6.42 -10.78 -0.86
CA THR A 151 -7.00 -10.46 0.46
C THR A 151 -8.22 -11.33 0.79
N VAL A 152 -9.04 -11.66 -0.21
CA VAL A 152 -10.16 -12.60 -0.06
C VAL A 152 -9.63 -13.98 0.34
N ALA A 153 -8.62 -14.50 -0.35
CA ALA A 153 -8.02 -15.80 -0.01
C ALA A 153 -7.37 -15.81 1.38
N MET A 154 -6.73 -14.72 1.81
CA MET A 154 -6.24 -14.57 3.20
C MET A 154 -7.39 -14.63 4.21
N ALA A 155 -8.51 -13.95 3.92
CA ALA A 155 -9.69 -13.96 4.78
C ALA A 155 -10.35 -15.36 4.85
N GLU A 156 -10.38 -16.09 3.74
CA GLU A 156 -10.87 -17.47 3.68
C GLU A 156 -9.98 -18.42 4.47
N ARG A 157 -8.65 -18.34 4.32
CA ARG A 157 -7.70 -19.13 5.14
C ARG A 157 -7.87 -18.83 6.64
N PHE A 158 -8.02 -17.57 7.01
CA PHE A 158 -8.26 -17.18 8.40
C PHE A 158 -9.58 -17.75 8.95
N ARG A 159 -10.68 -17.67 8.20
CA ARG A 159 -11.97 -18.26 8.59
C ARG A 159 -11.90 -19.78 8.69
N ALA A 160 -11.25 -20.44 7.73
CA ALA A 160 -11.07 -21.89 7.72
C ALA A 160 -10.28 -22.39 8.94
N ALA A 161 -9.38 -21.56 9.49
CA ALA A 161 -8.65 -21.83 10.72
C ALA A 161 -9.44 -21.50 12.02
N GLY A 162 -10.72 -21.10 11.92
CA GLY A 162 -11.60 -20.82 13.06
C GLY A 162 -11.70 -19.34 13.45
N GLY A 163 -11.11 -18.43 12.66
CA GLY A 163 -11.20 -17.00 12.88
C GLY A 163 -12.55 -16.41 12.52
N GLU A 164 -12.98 -15.38 13.24
CA GLU A 164 -14.26 -14.69 13.02
C GLU A 164 -14.04 -13.34 12.33
N ILE A 165 -14.82 -13.03 11.29
CA ILE A 165 -14.76 -11.74 10.60
C ILE A 165 -16.15 -11.10 10.59
N PHE A 166 -16.26 -9.91 11.18
CA PHE A 166 -17.46 -9.10 11.26
C PHE A 166 -17.37 -7.92 10.29
N TYR A 167 -18.16 -7.99 9.22
CA TYR A 167 -18.33 -6.90 8.25
C TYR A 167 -19.42 -5.93 8.69
N ASN A 168 -19.42 -4.72 8.11
CA ASN A 168 -20.30 -3.62 8.50
C ASN A 168 -20.16 -3.21 9.99
N ALA A 169 -19.00 -3.49 10.60
CA ALA A 169 -18.70 -3.23 12.00
C ALA A 169 -17.70 -2.06 12.10
N GLU A 170 -18.20 -0.84 11.89
CA GLU A 170 -17.36 0.36 11.98
C GLU A 170 -17.03 0.64 13.44
N VAL A 171 -15.73 0.71 13.76
CA VAL A 171 -15.26 1.07 15.09
C VAL A 171 -15.48 2.56 15.33
N THR A 172 -16.18 2.89 16.41
CA THR A 172 -16.56 4.27 16.77
C THR A 172 -15.87 4.76 18.04
N ALA A 173 -15.44 3.87 18.92
CA ALA A 173 -14.68 4.19 20.12
C ALA A 173 -13.78 3.04 20.56
N LEU A 174 -12.71 3.38 21.28
CA LEU A 174 -11.79 2.43 21.90
C LEU A 174 -11.59 2.81 23.37
N GLN A 175 -11.63 1.83 24.26
CA GLN A 175 -11.30 2.03 25.67
C GLN A 175 -10.36 0.91 26.14
N GLU A 176 -9.10 1.26 26.40
CA GLU A 176 -8.12 0.34 26.97
C GLU A 176 -8.21 0.34 28.51
N HIS A 177 -8.17 -0.84 29.11
CA HIS A 177 -8.11 -1.05 30.57
C HIS A 177 -7.09 -2.14 30.91
N ALA A 178 -6.95 -2.45 32.20
CA ALA A 178 -5.87 -3.34 32.67
C ALA A 178 -5.92 -4.76 32.07
N GLN A 179 -7.12 -5.27 31.72
CA GLN A 179 -7.34 -6.64 31.26
C GLN A 179 -7.59 -6.77 29.76
N GLY A 180 -7.82 -5.67 29.05
CA GLY A 180 -8.18 -5.71 27.63
C GLY A 180 -8.51 -4.36 27.03
N VAL A 181 -9.13 -4.40 25.86
CA VAL A 181 -9.61 -3.24 25.11
C VAL A 181 -11.06 -3.48 24.70
N ILE A 182 -11.95 -2.57 25.09
CA ILE A 182 -13.32 -2.49 24.61
C ILE A 182 -13.30 -1.76 23.27
N VAL A 183 -13.91 -2.37 22.27
CA VAL A 183 -14.02 -1.87 20.90
C VAL A 183 -15.50 -1.67 20.58
N SER A 184 -15.98 -0.44 20.69
CA SER A 184 -17.37 -0.10 20.37
C SER A 184 -17.52 0.05 18.86
N THR A 185 -18.55 -0.59 18.29
CA THR A 185 -18.83 -0.53 16.85
C THR A 185 -20.28 -0.16 16.57
N THR A 186 -20.61 0.09 15.31
CA THR A 186 -21.99 0.25 14.84
C THR A 186 -22.87 -1.00 15.03
N GLN A 187 -22.29 -2.16 15.34
CA GLN A 187 -23.02 -3.41 15.63
C GLN A 187 -23.02 -3.81 17.11
N GLY A 188 -22.47 -2.98 17.98
CA GLY A 188 -22.31 -3.29 19.40
C GLY A 188 -20.84 -3.39 19.81
N GLU A 189 -20.61 -3.88 21.02
CA GLU A 189 -19.28 -3.90 21.64
C GLU A 189 -18.60 -5.26 21.49
N TYR A 190 -17.30 -5.19 21.22
CA TYR A 190 -16.40 -6.33 21.23
C TYR A 190 -15.33 -6.07 22.29
N GLU A 191 -14.87 -7.12 22.94
CA GLU A 191 -13.79 -6.99 23.93
C GLU A 191 -12.70 -8.00 23.60
N GLY A 192 -11.47 -7.50 23.51
CA GLY A 192 -10.28 -8.29 23.23
C GLY A 192 -9.23 -8.11 24.33
N SER A 193 -8.51 -9.19 24.68
CA SER A 193 -7.33 -9.08 25.55
C SER A 193 -6.25 -8.21 24.91
N ASN A 194 -6.13 -8.25 23.58
CA ASN A 194 -5.23 -7.40 22.81
C ASN A 194 -5.90 -6.88 21.53
N LEU A 195 -5.55 -5.67 21.14
CA LEU A 195 -6.03 -5.00 19.92
C LEU A 195 -4.91 -4.79 18.91
N ILE A 196 -5.16 -5.12 17.64
CA ILE A 196 -4.28 -4.76 16.52
C ILE A 196 -5.07 -3.91 15.53
N THR A 197 -4.62 -2.69 15.22
CA THR A 197 -5.30 -1.83 14.24
C THR A 197 -4.51 -1.74 12.94
N CYS A 198 -5.18 -2.01 11.82
CA CYS A 198 -4.68 -1.94 10.45
C CYS A 198 -5.61 -1.04 9.62
N SER A 199 -5.95 0.14 10.17
CA SER A 199 -7.06 0.97 9.70
C SER A 199 -6.72 1.99 8.60
N GLY A 200 -5.49 1.94 8.07
CA GLY A 200 -5.08 2.70 6.87
C GLY A 200 -5.37 4.20 6.98
N LEU A 201 -6.32 4.68 6.17
CA LEU A 201 -6.76 6.09 6.15
C LEU A 201 -7.31 6.62 7.49
N MET A 202 -7.61 5.75 8.45
CA MET A 202 -8.12 6.13 9.77
C MET A 202 -7.11 5.90 10.91
N ALA A 203 -5.84 5.59 10.61
CA ALA A 203 -4.88 5.12 11.61
C ALA A 203 -4.65 6.08 12.79
N ASP A 204 -4.41 7.36 12.53
CA ASP A 204 -4.27 8.39 13.57
C ASP A 204 -5.56 8.60 14.37
N ARG A 205 -6.75 8.45 13.76
CA ARG A 205 -8.04 8.55 14.48
C ARG A 205 -8.22 7.42 15.48
N LEU A 206 -7.87 6.19 15.11
CA LEU A 206 -7.91 5.04 16.02
C LEU A 206 -6.97 5.24 17.21
N VAL A 207 -5.77 5.81 16.99
CA VAL A 207 -4.87 6.16 18.10
C VAL A 207 -5.49 7.26 19.00
N LYS A 208 -6.09 8.29 18.41
CA LYS A 208 -6.76 9.38 19.15
C LYS A 208 -7.96 8.88 19.97
N MET A 209 -8.67 7.83 19.52
CA MET A 209 -9.77 7.23 20.29
C MET A 209 -9.31 6.69 21.65
N LEU A 210 -8.04 6.33 21.81
CA LEU A 210 -7.44 5.92 23.09
C LEU A 210 -7.00 7.11 23.96
N GLY A 211 -7.24 8.36 23.54
CA GLY A 211 -6.76 9.55 24.23
C GLY A 211 -5.25 9.79 24.06
N ILE A 212 -4.61 9.13 23.10
CA ILE A 212 -3.17 9.23 22.83
C ILE A 212 -2.95 10.22 21.68
N ASP A 213 -1.96 11.11 21.82
CA ASP A 213 -1.47 11.89 20.70
C ASP A 213 -0.65 10.99 19.76
N PRO A 214 -1.09 10.76 18.51
CA PRO A 214 -0.35 9.93 17.56
C PRO A 214 1.04 10.50 17.20
N GLY A 215 1.27 11.81 17.35
CA GLY A 215 2.51 12.45 16.90
C GLY A 215 2.65 12.52 15.37
N PHE A 216 1.56 12.26 14.63
CA PHE A 216 1.44 12.44 13.19
C PHE A 216 -0.04 12.63 12.82
N ILE A 217 -0.30 13.07 11.59
CA ILE A 217 -1.63 13.10 10.99
C ILE A 217 -1.62 12.33 9.67
N ILE A 218 -2.70 11.62 9.36
CA ILE A 218 -2.88 11.02 8.04
C ILE A 218 -3.39 12.06 7.05
N CYS A 219 -2.58 12.33 6.03
CA CYS A 219 -2.92 13.17 4.90
C CYS A 219 -3.35 12.29 3.71
N PRO A 220 -4.59 12.44 3.20
CA PRO A 220 -5.08 11.63 2.08
C PRO A 220 -4.66 12.22 0.73
N PHE A 221 -3.86 11.47 -0.02
CA PHE A 221 -3.52 11.82 -1.41
C PHE A 221 -4.30 10.94 -2.39
N ARG A 222 -5.25 11.54 -3.12
CA ARG A 222 -5.95 10.86 -4.22
C ARG A 222 -5.02 10.76 -5.42
N GLY A 223 -4.84 9.54 -5.91
CA GLY A 223 -4.22 9.25 -7.19
C GLY A 223 -5.27 8.90 -8.23
N GLU A 224 -5.34 9.70 -9.28
CA GLU A 224 -6.27 9.53 -10.39
C GLU A 224 -5.59 8.80 -11.53
N TYR A 225 -6.35 7.90 -12.13
CA TYR A 225 -5.92 7.03 -13.22
C TYR A 225 -6.87 7.19 -14.40
N PHE A 226 -6.38 6.84 -15.57
CA PHE A 226 -7.21 6.57 -16.74
C PHE A 226 -7.04 5.12 -17.17
N ARG A 227 -8.07 4.55 -17.76
CA ARG A 227 -7.97 3.29 -18.49
C ARG A 227 -7.75 3.62 -19.94
N LEU A 228 -6.80 2.95 -20.59
CA LEU A 228 -6.66 3.05 -22.03
C LEU A 228 -7.82 2.34 -22.73
N ALA A 229 -8.25 2.91 -23.85
CA ALA A 229 -9.26 2.30 -24.69
C ALA A 229 -8.83 0.87 -25.13
N PRO A 230 -9.78 -0.07 -25.29
CA PRO A 230 -9.48 -1.50 -25.43
C PRO A 230 -8.47 -1.87 -26.53
N GLN A 231 -8.42 -1.09 -27.62
CA GLN A 231 -7.45 -1.30 -28.70
C GLN A 231 -5.98 -1.18 -28.25
N HIS A 232 -5.71 -0.54 -27.11
CA HIS A 232 -4.37 -0.36 -26.55
C HIS A 232 -4.04 -1.32 -25.40
N ASN A 233 -4.85 -2.37 -25.19
CA ASN A 233 -4.58 -3.37 -24.13
C ASN A 233 -3.25 -4.12 -24.33
N GLN A 234 -2.68 -4.09 -25.54
CA GLN A 234 -1.39 -4.69 -25.90
C GLN A 234 -0.35 -3.64 -26.29
N ILE A 235 -0.54 -2.37 -25.89
CA ILE A 235 0.40 -1.29 -26.25
C ILE A 235 1.79 -1.48 -25.61
N VAL A 236 1.85 -2.18 -24.48
CA VAL A 236 3.08 -2.47 -23.73
C VAL A 236 3.11 -3.93 -23.30
N ASN A 237 4.32 -4.52 -23.21
CA ASN A 237 4.54 -5.88 -22.72
C ASN A 237 4.91 -5.89 -21.22
N HIS A 238 5.62 -4.87 -20.76
CA HIS A 238 6.11 -4.68 -19.39
C HIS A 238 5.40 -3.50 -18.71
N LEU A 239 5.61 -3.33 -17.41
CA LEU A 239 5.20 -2.12 -16.69
C LEU A 239 6.16 -0.97 -17.06
N ILE A 240 5.66 0.14 -17.62
CA ILE A 240 6.52 1.25 -18.07
C ILE A 240 6.45 2.42 -17.10
N TYR A 241 7.59 2.76 -16.52
CA TYR A 241 7.75 3.81 -15.53
C TYR A 241 8.79 4.82 -16.01
N PRO A 242 8.58 6.14 -15.84
CA PRO A 242 9.62 7.11 -16.09
C PRO A 242 10.69 7.03 -15.00
N ILE A 243 11.88 7.55 -15.29
CA ILE A 243 12.87 7.83 -14.26
C ILE A 243 12.32 8.93 -13.33
N PRO A 244 12.20 8.68 -12.01
CA PRO A 244 11.62 9.64 -11.08
C PRO A 244 12.48 10.89 -10.95
N ASP A 245 11.82 12.02 -10.67
CA ASP A 245 12.50 13.20 -10.16
C ASP A 245 12.69 13.06 -8.65
N PRO A 246 13.92 13.12 -8.11
CA PRO A 246 14.15 13.08 -6.67
C PRO A 246 13.44 14.20 -5.90
N ALA A 247 13.18 15.35 -6.53
CA ALA A 247 12.43 16.44 -5.92
C ALA A 247 10.91 16.18 -5.88
N MET A 248 10.42 15.24 -6.69
CA MET A 248 9.01 14.86 -6.76
C MET A 248 8.85 13.34 -6.96
N PRO A 249 9.29 12.50 -5.99
CA PRO A 249 9.41 11.05 -6.18
C PRO A 249 8.06 10.34 -6.34
N PHE A 250 6.98 10.97 -5.89
CA PHE A 250 5.61 10.45 -6.03
C PHE A 250 4.97 10.76 -7.38
N LEU A 251 5.67 11.52 -8.25
CA LEU A 251 5.16 12.06 -9.49
C LEU A 251 5.70 11.29 -10.69
N GLY A 252 4.87 10.40 -11.23
CA GLY A 252 5.18 9.64 -12.43
C GLY A 252 3.89 9.10 -13.00
N VAL A 253 3.57 9.50 -14.24
CA VAL A 253 2.52 8.82 -14.98
C VAL A 253 3.12 7.52 -15.47
N HIS A 254 2.53 6.38 -15.12
CA HIS A 254 2.99 5.05 -15.53
C HIS A 254 2.04 4.48 -16.59
N LEU A 255 2.54 3.58 -17.44
CA LEU A 255 1.69 2.63 -18.16
C LEU A 255 1.76 1.29 -17.43
N THR A 256 0.63 0.91 -16.83
CA THR A 256 0.54 -0.28 -16.00
C THR A 256 -0.42 -1.26 -16.63
N ARG A 257 0.09 -2.45 -17.00
CA ARG A 257 -0.76 -3.59 -17.35
C ARG A 257 -1.51 -4.05 -16.11
N MET A 258 -2.79 -4.33 -16.25
CA MET A 258 -3.64 -4.84 -15.19
C MET A 258 -3.84 -6.35 -15.39
N ILE A 259 -4.09 -7.08 -14.31
CA ILE A 259 -4.26 -8.54 -14.38
C ILE A 259 -5.48 -8.97 -15.22
N ASP A 260 -6.47 -8.07 -15.36
CA ASP A 260 -7.64 -8.23 -16.23
C ASP A 260 -7.34 -8.01 -17.73
N GLY A 261 -6.08 -7.69 -18.07
CA GLY A 261 -5.61 -7.43 -19.43
C GLY A 261 -5.80 -5.98 -19.91
N SER A 262 -6.36 -5.10 -19.09
CA SER A 262 -6.43 -3.67 -19.42
C SER A 262 -5.09 -2.96 -19.17
N VAL A 263 -4.92 -1.76 -19.72
CA VAL A 263 -3.77 -0.90 -19.41
C VAL A 263 -4.27 0.40 -18.76
N THR A 264 -3.67 0.76 -17.63
CA THR A 264 -3.97 2.01 -16.93
C THR A 264 -2.82 2.99 -17.08
N VAL A 265 -3.18 4.28 -17.09
CA VAL A 265 -2.26 5.40 -17.14
C VAL A 265 -2.35 6.13 -15.81
N GLY A 266 -1.25 6.16 -15.04
CA GLY A 266 -1.17 6.90 -13.78
C GLY A 266 -0.36 6.32 -12.64
N PRO A 267 -0.53 6.83 -11.41
CA PRO A 267 -1.41 7.94 -11.00
C PRO A 267 -0.74 9.33 -10.97
N ASN A 268 -1.56 10.38 -10.93
CA ASN A 268 -1.15 11.68 -10.37
C ASN A 268 -1.21 11.66 -8.82
N ALA A 269 -0.91 12.77 -8.16
CA ALA A 269 -1.09 12.88 -6.70
C ALA A 269 -1.71 14.24 -6.34
N VAL A 270 -2.96 14.23 -5.88
CA VAL A 270 -3.68 15.42 -5.43
C VAL A 270 -4.20 15.26 -4.01
N LEU A 271 -4.20 16.33 -3.22
CA LEU A 271 -4.79 16.32 -1.89
C LEU A 271 -6.30 16.04 -1.99
N ALA A 272 -6.80 15.09 -1.20
CA ALA A 272 -8.23 14.83 -1.08
C ALA A 272 -8.82 15.62 0.10
N PHE A 273 -10.04 16.15 -0.06
CA PHE A 273 -10.77 16.87 0.99
C PHE A 273 -11.68 15.95 1.83
N LYS A 274 -11.46 14.64 1.72
CA LYS A 274 -12.05 13.58 2.52
C LYS A 274 -11.04 12.44 2.57
N ARG A 275 -10.87 11.79 3.73
CA ARG A 275 -9.94 10.66 3.90
C ARG A 275 -10.23 9.56 2.89
N GLU A 276 -11.50 9.23 2.70
CA GLU A 276 -11.99 8.29 1.67
C GLU A 276 -12.61 9.05 0.49
N GLY A 277 -11.90 10.07 0.00
CA GLY A 277 -12.34 10.94 -1.08
C GLY A 277 -11.99 10.40 -2.47
N TYR A 278 -12.59 9.27 -2.88
CA TYR A 278 -12.29 8.61 -4.16
C TYR A 278 -12.77 9.41 -5.39
N ARG A 279 -13.80 10.25 -5.24
CA ARG A 279 -14.31 11.14 -6.29
C ARG A 279 -13.90 12.58 -6.03
N LYS A 280 -13.83 13.37 -7.09
CA LYS A 280 -13.49 14.81 -6.99
C LYS A 280 -14.44 15.61 -6.11
N CYS A 281 -15.71 15.22 -6.08
CA CYS A 281 -16.76 15.84 -5.28
C CYS A 281 -16.87 15.30 -3.85
N ASP A 282 -16.06 14.30 -3.46
CA ASP A 282 -16.09 13.78 -2.09
C ASP A 282 -15.36 14.75 -1.16
N ILE A 283 -16.14 15.53 -0.43
CA ILE A 283 -15.67 16.56 0.52
C ILE A 283 -16.27 16.26 1.89
N SER A 284 -15.44 16.29 2.93
CA SER A 284 -15.84 16.21 4.33
C SER A 284 -15.36 17.47 5.04
N LEU A 285 -16.29 18.24 5.61
CA LEU A 285 -15.95 19.45 6.35
C LEU A 285 -15.05 19.14 7.55
N SER A 286 -15.37 18.06 8.29
CA SER A 286 -14.58 17.61 9.43
C SER A 286 -13.15 17.23 9.03
N ASP A 287 -13.00 16.40 7.99
CA ASP A 287 -11.66 15.98 7.51
C ASP A 287 -10.87 17.19 7.00
N THR A 288 -11.53 18.09 6.26
CA THR A 288 -10.88 19.28 5.70
C THR A 288 -10.38 20.21 6.79
N LEU A 289 -11.17 20.46 7.83
CA LEU A 289 -10.75 21.28 8.97
C LEU A 289 -9.59 20.62 9.75
N GLU A 290 -9.61 19.30 9.92
CA GLU A 290 -8.52 18.56 10.56
C GLU A 290 -7.21 18.68 9.76
N ILE A 291 -7.30 18.50 8.44
CA ILE A 291 -6.16 18.59 7.50
C ILE A 291 -5.58 20.00 7.47
N LEU A 292 -6.43 21.03 7.31
CA LEU A 292 -5.99 22.42 7.22
C LEU A 292 -5.54 23.01 8.56
N GLY A 293 -6.07 22.49 9.67
CA GLY A 293 -5.65 22.87 11.02
C GLY A 293 -4.25 22.38 11.38
N SER A 294 -3.80 21.26 10.81
CA SER A 294 -2.48 20.69 11.08
C SER A 294 -1.33 21.60 10.63
N SER A 295 -0.35 21.84 11.51
CA SER A 295 0.89 22.55 11.17
C SER A 295 1.72 21.77 10.14
N GLY A 296 1.80 20.45 10.31
CA GLY A 296 2.59 19.56 9.45
C GLY A 296 2.09 19.58 8.01
N ILE A 297 0.77 19.44 7.81
CA ILE A 297 0.19 19.48 6.46
C ILE A 297 0.33 20.87 5.84
N ARG A 298 0.15 21.95 6.62
CA ARG A 298 0.40 23.31 6.13
C ARG A 298 1.85 23.51 5.70
N SER A 299 2.81 22.93 6.43
CA SER A 299 4.23 22.93 6.06
C SER A 299 4.46 22.19 4.74
N VAL A 300 3.92 20.96 4.60
CA VAL A 300 4.00 20.17 3.35
C VAL A 300 3.42 20.95 2.17
N MET A 301 2.22 21.53 2.34
CA MET A 301 1.58 22.32 1.27
C MET A 301 2.46 23.49 0.86
N ARG A 302 3.01 24.27 1.80
CA ARG A 302 3.89 25.41 1.51
C ARG A 302 5.15 24.99 0.76
N GLN A 303 5.79 23.91 1.17
CA GLN A 303 7.01 23.41 0.53
C GLN A 303 6.75 22.87 -0.88
N ASN A 304 5.54 22.35 -1.14
CA ASN A 304 5.18 21.69 -2.39
C ASN A 304 4.18 22.49 -3.24
N LEU A 305 3.94 23.78 -2.94
CA LEU A 305 2.93 24.65 -3.58
C LEU A 305 2.96 24.57 -5.11
N LYS A 306 4.14 24.73 -5.72
CA LYS A 306 4.30 24.71 -7.17
C LYS A 306 3.89 23.36 -7.77
N SER A 307 4.41 22.27 -7.20
CA SER A 307 4.06 20.91 -7.64
C SER A 307 2.59 20.57 -7.43
N GLY A 308 1.99 21.01 -6.31
CA GLY A 308 0.58 20.80 -6.01
C GLY A 308 -0.34 21.54 -6.97
N LEU A 309 0.02 22.77 -7.36
CA LEU A 309 -0.72 23.54 -8.38
C LEU A 309 -0.63 22.88 -9.77
N ASP A 310 0.56 22.39 -10.15
CA ASP A 310 0.75 21.68 -11.42
C ASP A 310 -0.05 20.36 -11.45
N GLU A 311 -0.05 19.60 -10.36
CA GLU A 311 -0.85 18.38 -10.22
C GLU A 311 -2.36 18.66 -10.21
N MET A 312 -2.81 19.71 -9.53
CA MET A 312 -4.21 20.12 -9.55
C MET A 312 -4.65 20.55 -10.95
N LYS A 313 -3.81 21.30 -11.67
CA LYS A 313 -4.05 21.64 -13.08
C LYS A 313 -4.12 20.40 -13.96
N ASN A 314 -3.24 19.42 -13.77
CA ASN A 314 -3.24 18.15 -14.51
C ASN A 314 -4.42 17.24 -14.16
N SER A 315 -4.90 17.28 -12.92
CA SER A 315 -6.14 16.61 -12.50
C SER A 315 -7.36 17.18 -13.23
N LEU A 316 -7.40 18.49 -13.41
CA LEU A 316 -8.49 19.17 -14.13
C LEU A 316 -8.34 19.07 -15.67
N CYS A 317 -7.11 18.91 -16.18
CA CYS A 317 -6.81 18.92 -17.61
C CYS A 317 -6.18 17.60 -18.09
N LYS A 318 -7.01 16.74 -18.72
CA LYS A 318 -6.58 15.49 -19.39
C LYS A 318 -5.38 15.70 -20.34
N SER A 319 -5.27 16.86 -20.98
CA SER A 319 -4.18 17.16 -21.94
C SER A 319 -2.80 17.24 -21.28
N GLY A 320 -2.72 17.72 -20.03
CA GLY A 320 -1.45 17.75 -19.29
C GLY A 320 -0.97 16.36 -18.92
N TYR A 321 -1.91 15.49 -18.53
CA TYR A 321 -1.66 14.08 -18.25
C TYR A 321 -1.17 13.33 -19.49
N LEU A 322 -1.85 13.55 -20.63
CA LEU A 322 -1.47 12.97 -21.92
C LEU A 322 -0.03 13.35 -22.30
N LYS A 323 0.36 14.62 -22.14
CA LYS A 323 1.71 15.08 -22.47
C LYS A 323 2.81 14.36 -21.67
N ARG A 324 2.53 13.96 -20.42
CA ARG A 324 3.49 13.23 -19.57
C ARG A 324 3.72 11.81 -20.04
N VAL A 325 2.66 11.10 -20.44
CA VAL A 325 2.78 9.73 -20.98
C VAL A 325 3.34 9.75 -22.41
N GLN A 326 3.00 10.76 -23.22
CA GLN A 326 3.54 10.94 -24.58
C GLN A 326 5.06 11.15 -24.63
N LYS A 327 5.67 11.49 -23.49
CA LYS A 327 7.13 11.58 -23.38
C LYS A 327 7.83 10.27 -23.78
N TYR A 328 7.21 9.15 -23.44
CA TYR A 328 7.72 7.81 -23.75
C TYR A 328 6.75 6.96 -24.57
N CYS A 329 5.48 7.35 -24.75
CA CYS A 329 4.52 6.64 -25.62
C CYS A 329 3.73 7.64 -26.48
N PRO A 330 4.32 8.14 -27.59
CA PRO A 330 3.79 9.28 -28.35
C PRO A 330 2.51 8.99 -29.14
N SER A 331 2.18 7.71 -29.38
CA SER A 331 1.01 7.29 -30.18
C SER A 331 -0.33 7.53 -29.48
N LEU A 332 -0.33 7.70 -28.14
CA LEU A 332 -1.55 7.90 -27.38
C LEU A 332 -2.20 9.26 -27.67
N THR A 333 -3.52 9.27 -27.70
CA THR A 333 -4.35 10.46 -27.89
C THR A 333 -5.26 10.70 -26.69
N LYS A 334 -5.91 11.88 -26.65
CA LYS A 334 -6.83 12.24 -25.56
C LYS A 334 -8.06 11.32 -25.50
N ASN A 335 -8.50 10.80 -26.63
CA ASN A 335 -9.67 9.93 -26.73
C ASN A 335 -9.40 8.53 -26.18
N ASP A 336 -8.13 8.14 -26.09
CA ASP A 336 -7.73 6.86 -25.50
C ASP A 336 -7.84 6.86 -23.97
N LEU A 337 -7.89 8.03 -23.32
CA LEU A 337 -7.96 8.17 -21.86
C LEU A 337 -9.41 8.10 -21.34
N GLN A 338 -9.86 6.88 -21.07
CA GLN A 338 -11.18 6.56 -20.49
C GLN A 338 -11.18 6.67 -18.96
N PRO A 339 -12.35 6.93 -18.33
CA PRO A 339 -12.45 6.98 -16.87
C PRO A 339 -11.98 5.70 -16.19
N TYR A 340 -11.32 5.83 -15.04
CA TYR A 340 -10.96 4.71 -14.17
C TYR A 340 -11.08 5.13 -12.70
N PRO A 341 -11.38 4.21 -11.77
CA PRO A 341 -11.45 4.52 -10.35
C PRO A 341 -10.14 5.10 -9.82
N ALA A 342 -10.25 6.09 -8.92
CA ALA A 342 -9.09 6.63 -8.22
C ALA A 342 -8.72 5.75 -7.01
N GLY A 343 -7.49 5.88 -6.54
CA GLY A 343 -7.08 5.40 -5.22
C GLY A 343 -6.77 6.57 -4.28
N VAL A 344 -6.81 6.33 -2.97
CA VAL A 344 -6.43 7.35 -1.98
C VAL A 344 -5.36 6.76 -1.07
N ARG A 345 -4.17 7.36 -1.06
CA ARG A 345 -3.04 6.94 -0.23
C ARG A 345 -3.15 7.60 1.14
N ALA A 346 -3.03 6.80 2.20
CA ALA A 346 -2.81 7.29 3.55
C ALA A 346 -1.32 7.64 3.72
N GLN A 347 -0.98 8.92 3.77
CA GLN A 347 0.39 9.38 4.01
C GLN A 347 0.48 9.97 5.42
N ALA A 348 1.25 9.34 6.31
CA ALA A 348 1.52 9.95 7.61
C ALA A 348 2.46 11.16 7.45
N VAL A 349 2.10 12.25 8.11
CA VAL A 349 2.83 13.52 8.12
C VAL A 349 3.10 13.92 9.57
N SER A 350 4.36 14.16 9.89
CA SER A 350 4.78 14.63 11.22
C SER A 350 4.45 16.12 11.44
N PRO A 351 4.47 16.62 12.68
CA PRO A 351 4.11 18.01 13.00
C PRO A 351 4.98 19.09 12.31
N ASP A 352 6.23 18.76 11.98
CA ASP A 352 7.18 19.60 11.24
C ASP A 352 6.98 19.55 9.70
N GLY A 353 6.13 18.64 9.21
CA GLY A 353 5.79 18.51 7.80
C GLY A 353 6.68 17.52 7.04
N LYS A 354 7.33 16.59 7.73
CA LYS A 354 8.03 15.48 7.07
C LYS A 354 7.03 14.39 6.69
N LEU A 355 7.12 13.91 5.45
CA LEU A 355 6.40 12.73 5.00
C LEU A 355 7.10 11.49 5.58
N ILE A 356 6.37 10.67 6.31
CA ILE A 356 6.94 9.45 6.91
C ILE A 356 6.99 8.38 5.82
N ASP A 357 8.21 7.98 5.43
CA ASP A 357 8.44 7.09 4.27
C ASP A 357 8.42 5.59 4.60
N ASP A 358 8.71 5.26 5.87
CA ASP A 358 8.82 3.88 6.37
C ASP A 358 7.64 3.54 7.32
N PHE A 359 7.58 2.29 7.77
CA PHE A 359 6.52 1.82 8.64
C PHE A 359 6.54 2.52 10.00
N LEU A 360 5.37 2.97 10.45
CA LEU A 360 5.19 3.57 11.76
C LEU A 360 4.20 2.73 12.57
N PHE A 361 4.53 2.49 13.83
CA PHE A 361 3.67 1.79 14.77
C PHE A 361 3.55 2.58 16.07
N VAL A 362 2.36 2.58 16.66
CA VAL A 362 2.12 3.02 18.04
C VAL A 362 1.76 1.78 18.86
N THR A 363 2.33 1.64 20.05
CA THR A 363 2.10 0.47 20.91
C THR A 363 1.78 0.93 22.32
N THR A 364 0.76 0.33 22.93
CA THR A 364 0.35 0.54 24.33
C THR A 364 0.56 -0.75 25.12
N ALA A 365 -0.03 -0.86 26.31
CA ALA A 365 0.06 -2.10 27.10
C ALA A 365 -0.75 -3.26 26.48
N ARG A 366 -1.82 -2.95 25.74
CA ARG A 366 -2.75 -3.94 25.17
C ARG A 366 -3.01 -3.77 23.67
N SER A 367 -2.39 -2.79 23.00
CA SER A 367 -2.67 -2.52 21.58
C SER A 367 -1.45 -2.20 20.73
N ILE A 368 -1.52 -2.60 19.45
CA ILE A 368 -0.55 -2.27 18.40
C ILE A 368 -1.31 -1.61 17.24
N HIS A 369 -0.88 -0.41 16.85
CA HIS A 369 -1.50 0.36 15.77
C HIS A 369 -0.54 0.49 14.61
N VAL A 370 -0.95 0.04 13.42
CA VAL A 370 -0.22 0.25 12.16
C VAL A 370 -0.55 1.64 11.64
N CYS A 371 0.34 2.58 11.91
CA CYS A 371 0.13 4.01 11.71
C CYS A 371 0.51 4.50 10.32
N ASN A 372 1.49 3.87 9.69
CA ASN A 372 1.92 4.21 8.33
C ASN A 372 2.38 2.95 7.61
N ALA A 373 1.79 2.66 6.46
CA ALA A 373 2.18 1.55 5.58
C ALA A 373 2.06 2.01 4.11
N PRO A 374 3.01 2.83 3.62
CA PRO A 374 2.96 3.37 2.27
C PRO A 374 3.25 2.27 1.22
N SER A 375 3.02 2.59 -0.06
CA SER A 375 3.45 1.70 -1.16
C SER A 375 4.94 1.34 -0.98
N PRO A 376 5.33 0.05 -1.01
CA PRO A 376 4.63 -1.09 -1.62
C PRO A 376 3.90 -2.02 -0.62
N ALA A 377 3.23 -1.49 0.39
CA ALA A 377 2.58 -2.29 1.45
C ALA A 377 1.73 -3.48 0.98
N ALA A 378 1.06 -3.41 -0.19
CA ALA A 378 0.33 -4.55 -0.75
C ALA A 378 1.25 -5.71 -1.14
N THR A 379 2.36 -5.43 -1.85
CA THR A 379 3.41 -6.43 -2.15
C THR A 379 4.03 -6.96 -0.86
N SER A 380 4.23 -6.08 0.11
CA SER A 380 4.86 -6.39 1.39
C SER A 380 3.89 -6.94 2.44
N ALA A 381 2.65 -7.27 2.11
CA ALA A 381 1.63 -7.54 3.11
C ALA A 381 1.95 -8.77 3.98
N ILE A 382 2.51 -9.83 3.40
CA ILE A 382 2.93 -11.04 4.13
C ILE A 382 4.05 -10.72 5.13
N PRO A 383 5.22 -10.17 4.74
CA PRO A 383 6.28 -9.84 5.70
C PRO A 383 5.85 -8.77 6.72
N ILE A 384 4.98 -7.81 6.35
CA ILE A 384 4.40 -6.87 7.31
C ILE A 384 3.56 -7.62 8.36
N GLY A 385 2.72 -8.56 7.94
CA GLY A 385 1.93 -9.40 8.84
C GLY A 385 2.82 -10.20 9.79
N THR A 386 3.91 -10.80 9.29
CA THR A 386 4.92 -11.50 10.11
C THR A 386 5.54 -10.55 11.14
N HIS A 387 5.87 -9.33 10.72
CA HIS A 387 6.43 -8.31 11.60
C HIS A 387 5.45 -7.88 12.69
N ILE A 388 4.16 -7.73 12.36
CA ILE A 388 3.12 -7.41 13.35
C ILE A 388 2.96 -8.56 14.35
N VAL A 389 2.93 -9.82 13.89
CA VAL A 389 2.88 -10.99 14.78
C VAL A 389 4.09 -11.03 15.73
N SER A 390 5.28 -10.69 15.25
CA SER A 390 6.47 -10.58 16.12
C SER A 390 6.34 -9.49 17.19
N LYS A 391 5.68 -8.37 16.86
CA LYS A 391 5.36 -7.32 17.84
C LYS A 391 4.31 -7.79 18.86
N VAL A 392 3.31 -8.57 18.42
CA VAL A 392 2.34 -9.20 19.33
C VAL A 392 3.05 -10.13 20.30
N GLN A 393 3.97 -10.98 19.84
CA GLN A 393 4.77 -11.84 20.72
C GLN A 393 5.55 -11.03 21.77
N ALA A 394 6.20 -9.93 21.36
CA ALA A 394 6.91 -9.04 22.28
C ALA A 394 5.97 -8.36 23.29
N LEU A 395 4.79 -7.92 22.84
CA LEU A 395 3.75 -7.34 23.71
C LEU A 395 3.30 -8.34 24.78
N LEU A 396 2.98 -9.58 24.39
CA LEU A 396 2.53 -10.63 25.30
C LEU A 396 3.61 -11.02 26.31
N ALA A 397 4.88 -11.08 25.88
CA ALA A 397 6.00 -11.37 26.79
C ALA A 397 6.20 -10.28 27.86
N GLY A 398 5.82 -9.03 27.57
CA GLY A 398 5.87 -7.92 28.52
C GLY A 398 4.66 -7.83 29.46
N GLN A 399 3.60 -8.61 29.24
CA GLN A 399 2.40 -8.59 30.07
C GLN A 399 2.55 -9.56 31.25
N THR A 400 2.37 -9.06 32.48
CA THR A 400 2.12 -9.93 33.64
C THR A 400 0.80 -10.68 33.43
N HIS A 401 0.87 -12.01 33.28
CA HIS A 401 -0.26 -12.87 32.96
C HIS A 401 -1.43 -12.71 33.94
N LEU A 402 -2.47 -11.99 33.52
CA LEU A 402 -3.76 -11.87 34.23
C LEU A 402 -4.89 -12.63 33.50
N GLY A 403 -4.57 -13.35 32.41
CA GLY A 403 -5.55 -14.06 31.56
C GLY A 403 -5.08 -15.47 31.15
N ARG A 404 -5.85 -16.12 30.27
CA ARG A 404 -5.55 -17.47 29.74
C ARG A 404 -4.19 -17.47 29.03
N SER A 405 -3.35 -18.47 29.32
CA SER A 405 -2.07 -18.64 28.63
C SER A 405 -2.33 -19.15 27.20
N LEU A 406 -1.80 -18.43 26.21
CA LEU A 406 -1.87 -18.82 24.81
C LEU A 406 -0.62 -19.62 24.46
N THR A 407 -0.80 -20.84 23.94
CA THR A 407 0.31 -21.65 23.44
C THR A 407 0.67 -21.18 22.05
N ALA A 408 1.85 -20.55 21.90
CA ALA A 408 2.39 -20.28 20.57
C ALA A 408 2.80 -21.61 19.93
N ASN A 409 2.26 -21.93 18.76
CA ASN A 409 2.80 -23.01 17.95
C ASN A 409 4.11 -22.51 17.32
N ILE A 410 5.24 -22.88 17.92
CA ILE A 410 6.58 -22.54 17.41
C ILE A 410 7.05 -23.61 16.41
N GLN A 411 6.14 -24.41 15.84
CA GLN A 411 6.48 -25.17 14.65
C GLN A 411 6.68 -24.19 13.49
N ASP A 412 7.89 -24.24 12.94
CA ASP A 412 8.33 -23.56 11.72
C ASP A 412 8.61 -22.05 11.81
N LYS A 413 9.82 -21.71 12.28
CA LYS A 413 10.54 -20.53 11.75
C LYS A 413 10.85 -20.64 10.24
N THR A 414 10.57 -21.80 9.64
CA THR A 414 10.91 -22.19 8.27
C THR A 414 9.72 -22.30 7.32
N ALA A 415 8.47 -22.37 7.78
CA ALA A 415 7.29 -22.41 6.90
C ALA A 415 7.00 -21.07 6.18
N PHE A 416 7.60 -19.98 6.65
CA PHE A 416 7.56 -18.67 5.97
C PHE A 416 8.90 -18.26 5.36
N ALA A 417 9.92 -19.12 5.46
CA ALA A 417 11.16 -18.98 4.72
C ALA A 417 11.04 -19.77 3.42
N VAL A 418 10.51 -19.13 2.38
CA VAL A 418 10.59 -19.65 1.02
C VAL A 418 12.09 -19.75 0.66
N PRO A 419 12.56 -20.86 0.05
CA PRO A 419 13.98 -21.08 -0.28
C PRO A 419 14.66 -19.95 -1.05
#